data_AF-A0A3N0EV48-F1
#
_entry.id   AF-A0A3N0EV48-F1
#
_cell.length_a   1.000
_cell.length_b   1.000
_cell.length_c   1.000
_cell.angle_alpha   90.00
_cell.angle_beta   90.00
_cell.angle_gamma   90.00
#
_symmetry.space_group_name_H-M   'P 1'
#
loop_
_entity.id
_entity.type
_entity.pdbx_description
1 polymer ?
#
loop_
_entity_poly.entity_id
_entity_poly.type
_entity_poly.pdbx_seq_one_letter_code
_entity_poly.pdbx_strand_id
1 'polypeptide(L)' 'MKRYLLPLVLLVLSNCFMTLAWYGHLKFSEWKGFSKLGLFSIIIISWGLAFFEYCFQVPANKIGFS' A
#
# COMPACT_ATOMS: atom_id res chain seq x y z
N MET A 1 10.03 14.86 -22.44
CA MET A 1 8.75 14.12 -22.42
C MET A 1 8.98 12.87 -21.55
N LYS A 2 8.46 12.67 -20.35
CA LYS A 2 7.07 12.64 -19.90
C LYS A 2 7.02 12.89 -18.37
N ARG A 3 7.19 14.14 -17.91
CA ARG A 3 7.29 14.50 -16.47
C ARG A 3 6.07 14.03 -15.64
N TYR A 4 4.93 13.82 -16.28
CA TYR A 4 3.68 13.34 -15.69
C TYR A 4 3.53 11.81 -15.63
N LEU A 5 4.27 11.04 -16.44
CA LEU A 5 4.07 9.59 -16.51
C LEU A 5 4.62 8.89 -15.26
N LEU A 6 5.75 9.39 -14.77
CA LEU A 6 6.42 8.85 -13.59
C LEU A 6 5.58 8.99 -12.31
N PRO A 7 5.03 10.19 -11.96
CA PRO A 7 4.14 10.31 -10.80
C PRO A 7 2.86 9.50 -10.97
N LEU A 8 2.33 9.35 -12.19
CA LEU A 8 1.15 8.52 -12.44
C LEU A 8 1.43 7.04 -12.11
N VAL A 9 2.55 6.49 -12.58
CA VAL A 9 2.94 5.10 -12.27
C VAL A 9 3.18 4.92 -10.77
N LEU A 10 3.86 5.88 -10.12
CA LEU A 10 4.12 5.83 -8.68
C LEU A 10 2.83 5.89 -7.85
N LEU A 11 1.86 6.73 -8.25
CA LEU A 11 0.54 6.82 -7.60
C LEU A 11 -0.26 5.54 -7.79
N VAL A 12 -0.25 4.94 -8.99
CA VAL A 12 -0.91 3.65 -9.23
C VAL A 12 -0.29 2.58 -8.33
N LEU A 13 1.04 2.52 -8.26
CA LEU A 13 1.74 1.56 -7.41
C LEU A 13 1.40 1.77 -5.92
N SER A 14 1.39 3.02 -5.46
CA SER A 14 0.95 3.41 -4.11
C SER A 14 -0.47 2.92 -3.81
N ASN A 15 -1.40 3.16 -4.75
CA ASN A 15 -2.81 2.77 -4.59
C ASN A 15 -3.00 1.25 -4.52
N CYS A 16 -2.15 0.48 -5.21
CA CYS A 16 -2.13 -0.97 -5.09
C CYS A 16 -1.77 -1.40 -3.65
N PHE A 17 -0.75 -0.82 -3.03
CA PHE A 17 -0.39 -1.13 -1.63
C PHE A 17 -1.50 -0.76 -0.65
N MET A 18 -2.16 0.38 -0.85
CA MET A 18 -3.31 0.77 -0.02
C MET A 18 -4.47 -0.24 -0.13
N THR A 19 -4.80 -0.65 -1.35
CA THR A 19 -5.84 -1.65 -1.62
C THR A 19 -5.48 -3.00 -0.99
N LEU A 20 -4.21 -3.42 -1.07
CA LEU A 20 -3.72 -4.63 -0.43
C LEU A 20 -3.79 -4.57 1.10
N ALA A 21 -3.49 -3.43 1.72
CA ALA A 21 -3.62 -3.25 3.17
C ALA A 21 -5.09 -3.35 3.62
N TRP A 22 -5.99 -2.69 2.87
CA TRP A 22 -7.38 -2.58 3.26
C TRP A 22 -8.18 -3.87 3.02
N TYR A 23 -8.05 -4.46 1.83
CA TYR A 23 -8.70 -5.74 1.53
C TYR A 23 -7.95 -6.93 2.11
N GLY A 24 -6.63 -6.85 2.24
CA GLY A 24 -5.83 -7.88 2.89
C GLY A 24 -6.30 -8.11 4.32
N HIS A 25 -6.47 -7.05 5.12
CA HIS A 25 -7.01 -7.14 6.47
C HIS A 25 -8.36 -7.88 6.54
N LEU A 26 -9.31 -7.54 5.65
CA LEU A 26 -10.62 -8.21 5.60
C LEU A 26 -10.51 -9.68 5.17
N LYS A 27 -9.67 -9.98 4.18
CA LYS A 27 -9.48 -11.34 3.63
C LYS A 27 -8.70 -12.26 4.57
N PHE A 28 -7.81 -11.70 5.40
CA PHE A 28 -7.05 -12.46 6.41
C PHE A 28 -7.95 -13.09 7.48
N SER A 29 -9.11 -12.49 7.76
CA SER A 29 -10.12 -13.08 8.64
C SER A 29 -10.82 -14.30 8.00
N GLU A 30 -11.05 -14.27 6.68
CA GLU A 30 -11.71 -15.37 5.95
C GLU A 30 -10.78 -16.54 5.60
N TRP A 31 -9.48 -16.30 5.45
CA TRP A 31 -8.53 -17.35 5.09
C TRP A 31 -8.26 -18.27 6.29
N LYS A 32 -8.76 -19.51 6.24
CA LYS A 32 -8.55 -20.57 7.25
C LYS A 32 -7.08 -20.78 7.67
N GLY A 33 -6.12 -20.49 6.79
CA GLY A 33 -4.68 -20.55 7.11
C GLY A 33 -4.14 -19.32 7.88
N PHE A 34 -4.84 -18.19 7.79
CA PHE A 34 -4.52 -16.91 8.45
C PHE A 34 -5.41 -16.63 9.67
N SER A 35 -6.45 -17.42 9.95
CA SER A 35 -7.30 -17.25 11.16
C SER A 35 -6.54 -17.30 12.48
N LYS A 36 -5.30 -17.81 12.50
CA LYS A 36 -4.42 -17.82 13.69
C LYS A 36 -3.51 -16.59 13.78
N LEU A 37 -3.41 -15.78 12.73
CA LEU A 37 -2.68 -14.53 12.76
C LEU A 37 -3.55 -13.53 13.51
N GLY A 38 -3.28 -13.44 14.81
CA GLY A 38 -3.97 -12.50 15.70
C GLY A 38 -3.85 -11.07 15.19
N LEU A 39 -4.73 -10.21 15.70
CA LEU A 39 -4.83 -8.79 15.34
C LEU A 39 -3.46 -8.09 15.29
N PHE A 40 -2.54 -8.46 16.18
CA PHE A 40 -1.18 -7.93 16.22
C PHE A 40 -0.39 -8.14 14.91
N SER A 41 -0.43 -9.34 14.33
CA SER A 41 0.27 -9.64 13.07
C SER A 41 -0.32 -8.86 11.90
N ILE A 42 -1.65 -8.72 11.86
CA ILE A 42 -2.37 -7.95 10.85
C ILE A 42 -1.97 -6.47 10.92
N ILE A 43 -1.89 -5.91 12.14
CA ILE A 43 -1.46 -4.52 12.35
C ILE A 43 -0.04 -4.31 11.82
N ILE A 44 0.90 -5.20 12.15
CA ILE A 44 2.28 -5.09 11.68
C ILE A 44 2.36 -5.18 10.14
N ILE A 45 1.64 -6.12 9.54
CA ILE A 45 1.60 -6.26 8.07
C ILE A 45 1.01 -5.00 7.44
N SER A 46 -0.08 -4.47 7.99
CA SER A 46 -0.73 -3.25 7.51
C SER A 46 0.19 -2.03 7.63
N TRP A 47 0.93 -1.89 8.73
CA TRP A 47 1.94 -0.85 8.89
C TRP A 47 3.11 -0.99 7.91
N GLY A 48 3.57 -2.21 7.66
CA GLY A 48 4.59 -2.48 6.64
C GLY A 48 4.12 -2.06 5.24
N LEU A 49 2.88 -2.43 4.87
CA LEU A 49 2.27 -2.03 3.60
C LEU A 49 2.12 -0.50 3.48
N ALA A 50 1.66 0.17 4.55
CA ALA A 50 1.53 1.63 4.58
C ALA A 50 2.88 2.35 4.44
N PHE A 51 3.97 1.77 4.99
CA PHE A 51 5.32 2.29 4.78
C PHE A 51 5.71 2.25 3.30
N PHE A 52 5.47 1.12 2.61
CA PHE A 52 5.75 1.01 1.18
C PHE A 52 4.89 1.95 0.33
N GLU A 53 3.60 2.08 0.64
CA GLU A 53 2.72 3.09 0.02
C GLU A 53 3.39 4.48 0.07
N TYR A 54 3.83 4.90 1.26
CA TYR A 54 4.46 6.20 1.48
C TYR A 54 5.74 6.40 0.68
N CYS A 55 6.57 5.35 0.53
CA CYS A 55 7.79 5.40 -0.26
C CYS A 55 7.53 5.76 -1.74
N PHE A 56 6.36 5.42 -2.29
CA PHE A 56 5.98 5.77 -3.66
C PHE A 56 5.16 7.06 -3.73
N GLN A 57 4.27 7.29 -2.75
CA GLN A 57 3.39 8.47 -2.72
C GLN A 57 4.15 9.79 -2.57
N VAL A 58 5.14 9.85 -1.66
CA VAL A 58 5.93 11.06 -1.41
C VAL A 58 6.71 11.54 -2.64
N PRO A 59 7.52 10.70 -3.32
CA PRO A 59 8.21 11.14 -4.54
C PRO A 59 7.24 11.46 -5.67
N ALA A 60 6.12 10.74 -5.80
CA ALA A 60 5.10 11.06 -6.80
C ALA A 60 4.54 12.48 -6.62
N ASN A 61 4.16 12.83 -5.40
CA ASN A 61 3.62 14.16 -5.10
C ASN A 61 4.69 15.26 -5.22
N LYS A 62 5.94 15.01 -4.81
CA LYS A 62 7.03 15.98 -4.98
C LYS A 62 7.32 16.27 -6.45
N ILE A 63 7.30 15.25 -7.30
CA ILE A 63 7.53 15.40 -8.75
C ILE A 63 6.34 16.09 -9.42
N GLY A 64 5.12 15.85 -8.96
CA GLY A 64 3.91 16.51 -9.49
C GLY A 64 3.75 17.98 -9.05
N PHE A 65 4.37 18.39 -7.95
CA PHE A 65 4.30 19.77 -7.43
C PHE A 65 5.32 20.73 -8.09
N SER A 66 6.37 20.21 -8.73
CA SER A 66 7.46 20.97 -9.37
C SER A 66 7.30 21.09 -10.88
#